data_AF-A0A819LZT4-F1
#
_entry.id   AF-A0A819LZT4-F1
#
_cell.length_a   1.000
_cell.length_b   1.000
_cell.length_c   1.000
_cell.angle_alpha   90.00
_cell.angle_beta   90.00
_cell.angle_gamma   90.00
#
_symmetry.space_group_name_H-M   'P 1'
#
loop_
_entity.id
_entity.type
_entity.pdbx_description
1 polymer ?
#
loop_
_entity_poly.entity_id
_entity_poly.type
_entity_poly.pdbx_seq_one_letter_code
_entity_poly.pdbx_strand_id
1 'polypeptide(L)'
;MASPTIPSSADNADTLQSKLSFIHRYYLLLKAHYFLFFAAYGAFYPILSITLRSRGLSDTEISYLNIGIPFLIFFTNPLMNYIADLSRRYKLTFNCVYFIAAIACASILVAPSVKSGNIQADMTHDRQLGHILDLCASQELATKCASRAKCGCTYQANCSFDDVLNRGYNNQMEPFLFNFSMKSENIRKETNDINGVTKQQACGIKYKVLIDNDIEQYRKDPSFNRSLSRSRSSRLAVCGITCSEANNCRGPRNSDQTPFIVLYSVLFVVGTSLLTNAIPLGGAICFASIHRVDIYGAQRVWGTIGFGIVAYTTSLLFNYFQSIYVYFIMFCITSTACMIITCFIRIQPDKKKRRSTVDEIIIQKNDNLNHGIKKKNRSQSKILAILPLLKKVDVIVFFSLTIIWGMSYAVLNPYLYLYIDEIAPCDSHSVIGIMSAVSAVSEVIALFYAARFLKLLGTNLSSVIILLAFSVRFGGYYFIREPYFLACMETMHFFNFGILLVLILQKADSIAPPGLSGTLQSVSMGLCFGLGCGIGLIVSLFIYKSLEHRLLFLIFAIFNLICAIIYGIYFLISRKNSNKSIEHNTSNIIVESDTKSNEEPLLVSSSETKSDNQIDK
;
A
#
# COMPACT_ATOMS: atom_id res chain seq x y z
N MET A 1 -47.96 15.92 -57.01
CA MET A 1 -48.32 15.13 -55.81
C MET A 1 -47.17 14.20 -55.48
N ALA A 2 -46.35 14.55 -54.49
CA ALA A 2 -45.38 13.63 -53.90
C ALA A 2 -45.45 13.89 -52.39
N SER A 3 -46.04 12.94 -51.67
CA SER A 3 -46.21 12.98 -50.22
C SER A 3 -44.84 12.87 -49.53
N PRO A 4 -44.60 13.59 -48.42
CA PRO A 4 -43.39 13.40 -47.64
C PRO A 4 -43.46 12.06 -46.90
N THR A 5 -42.50 11.18 -47.19
CA THR A 5 -42.28 9.93 -46.46
C THR A 5 -41.87 10.24 -45.03
N ILE A 6 -42.74 9.89 -44.09
CA ILE A 6 -42.43 9.87 -42.65
C ILE A 6 -41.39 8.76 -42.43
N PRO A 7 -40.23 9.04 -41.81
CA PRO A 7 -39.23 8.01 -41.56
C PRO A 7 -39.82 6.96 -40.60
N SER A 8 -39.67 5.69 -40.96
CA SER A 8 -40.22 4.57 -40.23
C SER A 8 -39.69 4.53 -38.79
N SER A 9 -40.55 4.22 -37.82
CA SER A 9 -40.17 4.08 -36.40
C SER A 9 -39.17 2.93 -36.15
N ALA A 10 -39.03 2.01 -37.11
CA ALA A 10 -38.08 0.90 -37.06
C ALA A 10 -36.62 1.35 -37.29
N ASP A 11 -36.36 2.24 -38.25
CA ASP A 11 -35.01 2.75 -38.51
C ASP A 11 -34.44 3.53 -37.31
N ASN A 12 -35.29 4.26 -36.59
CA ASN A 12 -34.89 4.98 -35.38
C ASN A 12 -34.63 4.04 -34.19
N ALA A 13 -35.38 2.93 -34.10
CA ALA A 13 -35.18 1.91 -33.07
C ALA A 13 -33.88 1.13 -33.29
N ASP A 14 -33.57 0.71 -34.52
CA ASP A 14 -32.32 0.00 -34.86
C ASP A 14 -31.09 0.91 -34.71
N THR A 15 -31.23 2.20 -35.05
CA THR A 15 -30.17 3.19 -34.83
C THR A 15 -29.95 3.48 -33.34
N LEU A 16 -31.03 3.50 -32.53
CA LEU A 16 -30.94 3.67 -31.08
C LEU A 16 -30.37 2.43 -30.41
N GLN A 17 -30.74 1.23 -30.85
CA GLN A 17 -30.30 -0.05 -30.33
C GLN A 17 -28.84 -0.35 -30.71
N SER A 18 -28.41 0.02 -31.92
CA SER A 18 -26.99 -0.01 -32.30
C SER A 18 -26.17 0.99 -31.48
N LYS A 19 -26.66 2.23 -31.26
CA LYS A 19 -26.02 3.21 -30.36
C LYS A 19 -25.97 2.72 -28.91
N LEU A 20 -27.03 2.10 -28.40
CA LEU A 20 -27.09 1.55 -27.04
C LEU A 20 -26.10 0.38 -26.88
N SER A 21 -26.08 -0.56 -27.82
CA SER A 21 -25.14 -1.70 -27.81
C SER A 21 -23.69 -1.23 -27.91
N PHE A 22 -23.45 -0.19 -28.70
CA PHE A 22 -22.14 0.43 -28.88
C PHE A 22 -21.67 1.13 -27.59
N ILE A 23 -22.56 1.87 -26.91
CA ILE A 23 -22.29 2.50 -25.61
C ILE A 23 -22.04 1.44 -24.53
N HIS A 24 -22.79 0.33 -24.54
CA HIS A 24 -22.62 -0.75 -23.56
C HIS A 24 -21.27 -1.47 -23.73
N ARG A 25 -20.87 -1.77 -24.97
CA ARG A 25 -19.58 -2.37 -25.31
C ARG A 25 -18.40 -1.47 -24.93
N TYR A 26 -18.59 -0.15 -25.00
CA TYR A 26 -17.59 0.82 -24.62
C TYR A 26 -17.28 0.84 -23.13
N TYR A 27 -18.32 0.92 -22.29
CA TYR A 27 -18.15 0.87 -20.84
C TYR A 27 -17.61 -0.48 -20.40
N LEU A 28 -17.93 -1.57 -21.11
CA LEU A 28 -17.36 -2.89 -20.82
C LEU A 28 -15.82 -2.91 -20.95
N LEU A 29 -15.25 -2.26 -21.97
CA LEU A 29 -13.79 -2.19 -22.14
C LEU A 29 -13.11 -1.39 -21.01
N LEU A 30 -13.75 -0.33 -20.51
CA LEU A 30 -13.24 0.42 -19.34
C LEU A 30 -13.29 -0.41 -18.06
N LYS A 31 -14.38 -1.16 -17.83
CA LYS A 31 -14.48 -2.10 -16.71
C LYS A 31 -13.39 -3.16 -16.79
N ALA A 32 -13.20 -3.75 -17.97
CA ALA A 32 -12.16 -4.76 -18.21
C ALA A 32 -10.74 -4.19 -17.99
N HIS A 33 -10.46 -2.97 -18.43
CA HIS A 33 -9.19 -2.29 -18.18
C HIS A 33 -8.93 -2.13 -16.68
N TYR A 34 -9.90 -1.58 -15.91
CA TYR A 34 -9.74 -1.44 -14.47
C TYR A 34 -9.57 -2.80 -13.78
N PHE A 35 -10.39 -3.78 -14.14
CA PHE A 35 -10.30 -5.13 -13.62
C PHE A 35 -8.90 -5.73 -13.85
N LEU A 36 -8.40 -5.71 -15.10
CA LEU A 36 -7.12 -6.34 -15.45
C LEU A 36 -5.92 -5.58 -14.86
N PHE A 37 -5.96 -4.25 -14.85
CA PHE A 37 -4.89 -3.44 -14.26
C PHE A 37 -4.74 -3.72 -12.75
N PHE A 38 -5.85 -3.71 -12.01
CA PHE A 38 -5.82 -4.00 -10.57
C PHE A 38 -5.70 -5.49 -10.26
N ALA A 39 -6.09 -6.38 -11.18
CA ALA A 39 -5.77 -7.81 -11.09
C ALA A 39 -4.26 -8.06 -11.12
N ALA A 40 -3.53 -7.39 -12.02
CA ALA A 40 -2.07 -7.43 -12.01
C ALA A 40 -1.51 -6.87 -10.70
N TYR A 41 -2.07 -5.76 -10.20
CA TYR A 41 -1.69 -5.22 -8.90
C TYR A 41 -1.95 -6.23 -7.76
N GLY A 42 -3.06 -6.96 -7.78
CA GLY A 42 -3.41 -7.99 -6.81
C GLY A 42 -2.52 -9.23 -6.86
N ALA A 43 -2.06 -9.63 -8.05
CA ALA A 43 -1.10 -10.72 -8.22
C ALA A 43 0.30 -10.38 -7.65
N PHE A 44 0.68 -9.09 -7.62
CA PHE A 44 2.06 -8.70 -7.35
C PHE A 44 2.23 -7.96 -6.02
N TYR A 45 1.40 -6.97 -5.74
CA TYR A 45 1.62 -6.01 -4.65
C TYR A 45 1.62 -6.64 -3.25
N PRO A 46 0.68 -7.55 -2.89
CA PRO A 46 0.64 -8.11 -1.53
C PRO A 46 1.84 -8.97 -1.15
N ILE A 47 2.47 -9.64 -2.13
CA ILE A 47 3.57 -10.58 -1.90
C ILE A 47 4.95 -9.95 -2.09
N LEU A 48 4.99 -8.69 -2.47
CA LEU A 48 6.17 -8.02 -2.96
C LEU A 48 7.29 -7.96 -1.90
N SER A 49 6.95 -7.53 -0.67
CA SER A 49 7.90 -7.46 0.45
C SER A 49 8.40 -8.83 0.89
N ILE A 50 7.53 -9.84 0.89
CA ILE A 50 7.89 -11.24 1.22
C ILE A 50 8.81 -11.82 0.15
N THR A 51 8.55 -11.51 -1.12
CA THR A 51 9.39 -11.98 -2.22
C THR A 51 10.80 -11.42 -2.10
N LEU A 52 10.96 -10.12 -1.82
CA LEU A 52 12.27 -9.53 -1.57
C LEU A 52 12.99 -10.20 -0.39
N ARG A 53 12.26 -10.48 0.70
CA ARG A 53 12.78 -11.20 1.87
C ARG A 53 13.27 -12.60 1.50
N SER A 54 12.47 -13.39 0.77
CA SER A 54 12.84 -14.72 0.28
C SER A 54 14.04 -14.69 -0.70
N ARG A 55 14.25 -13.56 -1.39
CA ARG A 55 15.41 -13.35 -2.27
C ARG A 55 16.65 -12.90 -1.53
N GLY A 56 16.57 -12.66 -0.22
CA GLY A 56 17.71 -12.45 0.66
C GLY A 56 17.94 -11.01 1.07
N LEU A 57 17.00 -10.09 0.77
CA LEU A 57 17.03 -8.74 1.32
C LEU A 57 16.61 -8.78 2.80
N SER A 58 17.22 -7.92 3.61
CA SER A 58 16.84 -7.78 5.02
C SER A 58 15.57 -6.95 5.14
N ASP A 59 14.83 -7.10 6.25
CA ASP A 59 13.62 -6.31 6.50
C ASP A 59 13.91 -4.80 6.48
N THR A 60 15.11 -4.41 6.92
CA THR A 60 15.55 -3.02 6.91
C THR A 60 15.78 -2.48 5.51
N GLU A 61 16.35 -3.29 4.60
CA GLU A 61 16.53 -2.91 3.20
C GLU A 61 15.19 -2.80 2.48
N ILE A 62 14.30 -3.77 2.68
CA ILE A 62 12.93 -3.74 2.15
C ILE A 62 12.22 -2.46 2.60
N SER A 63 12.42 -2.06 3.85
CA SER A 63 11.85 -0.82 4.37
C SER A 63 12.43 0.42 3.68
N TYR A 64 13.75 0.51 3.49
CA TYR A 64 14.37 1.61 2.73
C TYR A 64 13.85 1.69 1.29
N LEU A 65 13.65 0.55 0.63
CA LEU A 65 13.07 0.52 -0.71
C LEU A 65 11.64 1.06 -0.74
N ASN A 66 10.82 0.68 0.24
CA ASN A 66 9.47 1.19 0.37
C ASN A 66 9.45 2.70 0.65
N ILE A 67 10.39 3.24 1.44
CA ILE A 67 10.50 4.68 1.73
C ILE A 67 10.74 5.49 0.44
N GLY A 68 11.55 4.99 -0.50
CA GLY A 68 11.87 5.71 -1.73
C GLY A 68 10.67 5.94 -2.65
N ILE A 69 9.68 5.05 -2.63
CA ILE A 69 8.54 5.04 -3.57
C ILE A 69 7.65 6.29 -3.42
N PRO A 70 7.08 6.63 -2.24
CA PRO A 70 6.21 7.80 -2.08
C PRO A 70 6.85 9.12 -2.52
N PHE A 71 8.14 9.31 -2.26
CA PHE A 71 8.86 10.53 -2.65
C PHE A 71 9.01 10.63 -4.16
N LEU A 72 9.33 9.53 -4.84
CA LEU A 72 9.37 9.53 -6.31
C LEU A 72 7.99 9.77 -6.89
N ILE A 73 6.96 9.07 -6.40
CA ILE A 73 5.57 9.22 -6.84
C ILE A 73 5.11 10.68 -6.76
N PHE A 74 5.48 11.39 -5.69
CA PHE A 74 5.12 12.79 -5.49
C PHE A 74 5.56 13.69 -6.68
N PHE A 75 6.72 13.41 -7.27
CA PHE A 75 7.23 14.15 -8.44
C PHE A 75 6.83 13.51 -9.77
N THR A 76 6.81 12.17 -9.87
CA THR A 76 6.57 11.48 -11.14
C THR A 76 5.10 11.50 -11.56
N ASN A 77 4.15 11.51 -10.62
CA ASN A 77 2.73 11.57 -10.96
C ASN A 77 2.36 12.83 -11.76
N PRO A 78 2.67 14.07 -11.29
CA PRO A 78 2.43 15.27 -12.08
C PRO A 78 3.13 15.24 -13.43
N LEU A 79 4.38 14.77 -13.47
CA LEU A 79 5.18 14.71 -14.69
C LEU A 79 4.56 13.78 -15.75
N MET A 80 4.17 12.57 -15.38
CA MET A 80 3.59 11.59 -16.31
C MET A 80 2.23 12.04 -16.83
N ASN A 81 1.40 12.65 -15.98
CA ASN A 81 0.12 13.22 -16.40
C ASN A 81 0.33 14.42 -17.35
N TYR A 82 1.29 15.31 -17.05
CA TYR A 82 1.63 16.41 -17.94
C TYR A 82 2.10 15.93 -19.32
N ILE A 83 2.92 14.88 -19.39
CA ILE A 83 3.34 14.25 -20.65
C ILE A 83 2.14 13.67 -21.40
N ALA A 84 1.20 13.02 -20.71
CA ALA A 84 -0.02 12.48 -21.31
C ALA A 84 -0.91 13.59 -21.89
N ASP A 85 -1.05 14.71 -21.17
CA ASP A 85 -1.82 15.89 -21.58
C ASP A 85 -1.16 16.59 -22.80
N LEU A 86 0.16 16.76 -22.78
CA LEU A 86 0.91 17.39 -23.88
C LEU A 86 0.85 16.55 -25.15
N SER A 87 1.09 15.24 -25.03
CA SER A 87 1.06 14.32 -26.16
C SER A 87 -0.35 14.06 -26.68
N ARG A 88 -1.38 14.27 -25.84
CA ARG A 88 -2.79 13.89 -26.08
C ARG A 88 -2.97 12.42 -26.46
N ARG A 89 -1.98 11.59 -26.15
CA ARG A 89 -1.93 10.16 -26.48
C ARG A 89 -1.99 9.34 -25.19
N TYR A 90 -3.01 9.59 -24.36
CA TYR A 90 -3.18 8.96 -23.04
C TYR A 90 -2.98 7.43 -23.05
N LYS A 91 -3.51 6.73 -24.04
CA LYS A 91 -3.35 5.26 -24.18
C LYS A 91 -1.89 4.85 -24.42
N LEU A 92 -1.19 5.58 -25.29
CA LEU A 92 0.21 5.29 -25.59
C LEU A 92 1.09 5.58 -24.38
N THR A 93 0.88 6.73 -23.73
CA THR A 93 1.61 7.09 -22.50
C THR A 93 1.38 6.06 -21.40
N PHE A 94 0.13 5.66 -21.15
CA PHE A 94 -0.20 4.60 -20.21
C PHE A 94 0.51 3.29 -20.58
N ASN A 95 0.36 2.81 -21.82
CA ASN A 95 0.94 1.52 -22.22
C ASN A 95 2.47 1.53 -22.16
N CYS A 96 3.14 2.62 -22.53
CA CYS A 96 4.60 2.73 -22.40
C CYS A 96 5.04 2.71 -20.94
N VAL A 97 4.41 3.51 -20.08
CA VAL A 97 4.72 3.57 -18.64
C VAL A 97 4.46 2.21 -17.98
N TYR A 98 3.31 1.62 -18.26
CA TYR A 98 2.89 0.34 -17.69
C TYR A 98 3.72 -0.83 -18.21
N PHE A 99 4.17 -0.80 -19.46
CA PHE A 99 5.07 -1.82 -20.01
C PHE A 99 6.43 -1.81 -19.32
N ILE A 100 7.04 -0.62 -19.14
CA ILE A 100 8.30 -0.49 -18.42
C ILE A 100 8.15 -0.95 -16.96
N ALA A 101 7.04 -0.58 -16.31
CA ALA A 101 6.71 -1.03 -14.97
C ALA A 101 6.57 -2.56 -14.89
N ALA A 102 5.82 -3.15 -15.82
CA ALA A 102 5.57 -4.58 -15.87
C ALA A 102 6.87 -5.37 -16.09
N ILE A 103 7.76 -4.93 -16.99
CA ILE A 103 9.07 -5.55 -17.18
C ILE A 103 9.91 -5.46 -15.91
N ALA A 104 9.98 -4.29 -15.27
CA ALA A 104 10.77 -4.11 -14.06
C ALA A 104 10.26 -5.01 -12.93
N CYS A 105 8.95 -5.03 -12.67
CA CYS A 105 8.32 -5.85 -11.64
C CYS A 105 8.45 -7.36 -11.94
N ALA A 106 8.24 -7.77 -13.18
CA ALA A 106 8.39 -9.17 -13.60
C ALA A 106 9.86 -9.63 -13.47
N SER A 107 10.82 -8.74 -13.77
CA SER A 107 12.25 -9.03 -13.61
C SER A 107 12.64 -9.30 -12.15
N ILE A 108 12.02 -8.62 -11.17
CA ILE A 108 12.24 -8.91 -9.75
C ILE A 108 11.88 -10.36 -9.42
N LEU A 109 10.77 -10.86 -9.97
CA LEU A 109 10.29 -12.22 -9.70
C LEU A 109 11.18 -13.30 -10.33
N VAL A 110 11.96 -13.00 -11.36
CA VAL A 110 12.87 -13.95 -12.01
C VAL A 110 14.33 -13.75 -11.61
N ALA A 111 14.67 -12.58 -11.06
CA ALA A 111 16.04 -12.24 -10.66
C ALA A 111 16.61 -13.28 -9.67
N PRO A 112 17.91 -13.64 -9.80
CA PRO A 112 18.53 -14.62 -8.92
C PRO A 112 18.53 -14.12 -7.47
N SER A 113 18.38 -15.05 -6.52
CA SER A 113 18.49 -14.74 -5.10
C SER A 113 19.90 -14.27 -4.73
N VAL A 114 19.98 -13.32 -3.79
CA VAL A 114 21.23 -12.88 -3.18
C VAL A 114 21.90 -14.06 -2.48
N LYS A 115 23.11 -14.43 -2.91
CA LYS A 115 23.83 -15.58 -2.34
C LYS A 115 24.36 -15.25 -0.95
N SER A 116 24.16 -16.19 -0.04
CA SER A 116 24.72 -16.16 1.30
C SER A 116 25.55 -17.40 1.54
N GLY A 117 26.56 -17.29 2.41
CA GLY A 117 27.31 -18.42 2.90
C GLY A 117 26.50 -19.26 3.89
N ASN A 118 27.09 -20.38 4.31
CA ASN A 118 26.53 -21.23 5.35
C ASN A 118 26.53 -20.50 6.70
N ILE A 119 25.58 -20.83 7.56
CA ILE A 119 25.59 -20.34 8.95
C ILE A 119 26.72 -21.09 9.67
N GLN A 120 27.70 -20.37 10.19
CA GLN A 120 28.78 -20.98 10.97
C GLN A 120 28.32 -21.22 12.40
N ALA A 121 28.59 -22.41 12.91
CA ALA A 121 28.34 -22.82 14.27
C ALA A 121 29.52 -23.62 14.83
N ASP A 122 29.72 -23.50 16.13
CA ASP A 122 30.72 -24.25 16.87
C ASP A 122 30.05 -25.38 17.61
N MET A 123 30.53 -26.61 17.41
CA MET A 123 30.07 -27.73 18.19
C MET A 123 30.82 -27.78 19.52
N THR A 124 30.08 -27.76 20.61
CA THR A 124 30.60 -27.88 21.97
C THR A 124 29.93 -29.04 22.69
N HIS A 125 30.54 -29.51 23.79
CA HIS A 125 29.98 -30.60 24.59
C HIS A 125 29.79 -30.14 26.03
N ASP A 126 28.54 -30.18 26.49
CA ASP A 126 28.15 -29.90 27.87
C ASP A 126 27.91 -31.22 28.61
N ARG A 127 28.44 -31.35 29.83
CA ARG A 127 28.33 -32.59 30.62
C ARG A 127 26.88 -32.93 31.03
N GLN A 128 25.99 -31.95 31.08
CA GLN A 128 24.59 -32.11 31.47
C GLN A 128 23.63 -32.11 30.28
N LEU A 129 23.95 -31.34 29.24
CA LEU A 129 23.05 -31.09 28.10
C LEU A 129 23.46 -31.85 26.82
N GLY A 130 24.61 -32.54 26.81
CA GLY A 130 25.10 -33.26 25.65
C GLY A 130 25.77 -32.36 24.62
N HIS A 131 25.63 -32.70 23.34
CA HIS A 131 26.22 -31.93 22.24
C HIS A 131 25.38 -30.69 21.91
N ILE A 132 26.06 -29.55 21.78
CA ILE A 132 25.44 -28.25 21.54
C ILE A 132 26.08 -27.62 20.30
N LEU A 133 25.25 -27.00 19.46
CA LEU A 133 25.74 -26.07 18.44
C LEU A 133 25.62 -24.64 18.96
N ASP A 134 26.76 -24.01 19.18
CA ASP A 134 26.90 -22.60 19.51
C ASP A 134 26.95 -21.80 18.20
N LEU A 135 25.84 -21.17 17.83
CA LEU A 135 25.71 -20.39 16.60
C LEU A 135 25.63 -18.88 16.88
N CYS A 136 26.34 -18.13 16.04
CA CYS A 136 26.35 -16.68 16.06
C CYS A 136 25.38 -16.13 15.01
N ALA A 137 24.26 -15.58 15.47
CA ALA A 137 23.20 -15.11 14.60
C ALA A 137 22.57 -13.81 15.11
N SER A 138 21.97 -13.03 14.21
CA SER A 138 21.08 -11.94 14.63
C SER A 138 19.81 -12.52 15.26
N GLN A 139 19.11 -11.73 16.10
CA GLN A 139 17.84 -12.15 16.68
C GLN A 139 16.81 -12.50 15.61
N GLU A 140 16.78 -11.71 14.55
CA GLU A 140 15.93 -11.90 13.38
C GLU A 140 16.20 -13.23 12.66
N LEU A 141 17.46 -13.63 12.51
CA LEU A 141 17.81 -14.89 11.84
C LEU A 141 17.37 -16.10 12.69
N ALA A 142 17.61 -16.06 14.00
CA ALA A 142 17.25 -17.16 14.90
C ALA A 142 15.74 -17.36 15.01
N THR A 143 14.96 -16.29 15.15
CA THR A 143 13.49 -16.37 15.19
C THR A 143 12.90 -16.88 13.87
N LYS A 144 13.45 -16.43 12.73
CA LYS A 144 13.05 -16.91 11.39
C LYS A 144 13.32 -18.40 11.21
N CYS A 145 14.49 -18.89 11.63
CA CYS A 145 14.77 -20.33 11.54
C CYS A 145 13.89 -21.16 12.48
N ALA A 146 13.64 -20.67 13.69
CA ALA A 146 12.75 -21.34 14.63
C ALA A 146 11.30 -21.42 14.15
N SER A 147 10.79 -20.37 13.51
CA SER A 147 9.42 -20.35 12.99
C SER A 147 9.26 -21.28 11.79
N ARG A 148 10.26 -21.33 10.90
CA ARG A 148 10.27 -22.20 9.71
C ARG A 148 10.44 -23.68 10.06
N ALA A 149 11.14 -24.01 11.14
CA ALA A 149 11.21 -25.39 11.64
C ALA A 149 9.82 -25.99 11.94
N LYS A 150 8.82 -25.15 12.30
CA LYS A 150 7.43 -25.59 12.49
C LYS A 150 6.74 -26.03 11.19
N CYS A 151 7.25 -25.58 10.05
CA CYS A 151 6.78 -25.97 8.72
C CYS A 151 7.45 -27.25 8.19
N GLY A 152 8.24 -27.95 9.01
CA GLY A 152 8.97 -29.14 8.58
C GLY A 152 10.32 -28.87 7.92
N CYS A 153 10.86 -27.64 8.00
CA CYS A 153 12.21 -27.36 7.53
C CYS A 153 13.25 -28.15 8.34
N THR A 154 14.07 -28.93 7.64
CA THR A 154 15.20 -29.68 8.20
C THR A 154 16.51 -28.97 7.88
N TYR A 155 17.40 -28.89 8.86
CA TYR A 155 18.72 -28.29 8.72
C TYR A 155 19.76 -29.40 8.61
N GLN A 156 20.78 -29.18 7.79
CA GLN A 156 21.92 -30.06 7.65
C GLN A 156 23.16 -29.32 8.17
N ALA A 157 23.88 -29.93 9.11
CA ALA A 157 25.16 -29.44 9.58
C ALA A 157 26.28 -30.27 8.94
N ASN A 158 27.20 -29.60 8.25
CA ASN A 158 28.44 -30.20 7.76
C ASN A 158 29.60 -29.73 8.64
N CYS A 159 30.16 -30.64 9.44
CA CYS A 159 31.12 -30.33 10.50
C CYS A 159 32.50 -30.89 10.19
N SER A 160 33.53 -30.05 10.41
CA SER A 160 34.94 -30.42 10.37
C SER A 160 35.54 -30.28 11.77
N PHE A 161 36.36 -31.24 12.18
CA PHE A 161 37.07 -31.18 13.45
C PHE A 161 38.07 -30.02 13.47
N ASP A 162 38.29 -29.46 14.66
CA ASP A 162 39.24 -28.35 14.87
C ASP A 162 40.71 -28.83 14.65
N ASP A 163 41.56 -27.97 14.11
CA ASP A 163 42.94 -28.31 13.70
C ASP A 163 43.84 -28.71 14.88
N VAL A 164 43.49 -28.30 16.10
CA VAL A 164 44.18 -28.73 17.33
C VAL A 164 44.01 -30.24 17.57
N LEU A 165 42.89 -30.83 17.14
CA LEU A 165 42.64 -32.27 17.16
C LEU A 165 43.33 -33.00 16.00
N ASN A 166 43.56 -32.31 14.86
CA ASN A 166 44.29 -32.85 13.71
C ASN A 166 45.80 -33.01 13.97
N ARG A 167 46.43 -32.17 14.80
CA ARG A 167 47.88 -32.27 15.09
C ARG A 167 48.31 -33.59 15.76
N GLY A 168 47.37 -34.39 16.27
CA GLY A 168 47.63 -35.70 16.86
C GLY A 168 47.48 -36.89 15.90
N TYR A 169 47.04 -36.67 14.66
CA TYR A 169 46.70 -37.73 13.71
C TYR A 169 47.24 -37.43 12.31
N ASN A 170 48.00 -38.37 11.73
CA ASN A 170 48.53 -38.27 10.37
C ASN A 170 47.48 -38.48 9.26
N ASN A 171 46.23 -38.75 9.63
CA ASN A 171 45.12 -38.92 8.69
C ASN A 171 44.15 -37.74 8.86
N GLN A 172 43.89 -37.00 7.78
CA GLN A 172 42.83 -35.99 7.74
C GLN A 172 41.50 -36.67 8.09
N MET A 173 40.86 -36.28 9.19
CA MET A 173 39.52 -36.74 9.52
C MET A 173 38.54 -36.14 8.51
N GLU A 174 37.74 -36.99 7.87
CA GLU A 174 36.71 -36.54 6.94
C GLU A 174 35.61 -35.75 7.66
N PRO A 175 35.01 -34.73 7.01
CA PRO A 175 33.89 -34.00 7.57
C PRO A 175 32.67 -34.91 7.72
N PHE A 176 31.89 -34.69 8.78
CA PHE A 176 30.67 -35.45 9.04
C PHE A 176 29.43 -34.59 8.87
N LEU A 177 28.34 -35.21 8.40
CA LEU A 177 27.08 -34.53 8.14
C LEU A 177 25.95 -35.15 8.95
N PHE A 178 25.11 -34.31 9.55
CA PHE A 178 23.89 -34.75 10.21
C PHE A 178 22.75 -33.75 10.02
N ASN A 179 21.53 -34.25 10.11
CA ASN A 179 20.33 -33.43 10.04
C ASN A 179 19.82 -33.12 11.44
N PHE A 180 19.22 -31.95 11.61
CA PHE A 180 18.60 -31.53 12.87
C PHE A 180 17.47 -30.53 12.61
N SER A 181 16.68 -30.23 13.64
CA SER A 181 15.60 -29.23 13.57
C SER A 181 15.80 -28.15 14.62
N MET A 182 15.75 -26.89 14.19
CA MET A 182 15.85 -25.72 15.08
C MET A 182 14.48 -25.41 15.71
N LYS A 183 13.88 -26.35 16.47
CA LYS A 183 12.64 -26.06 17.20
C LYS A 183 12.90 -25.04 18.30
N SER A 184 11.92 -24.19 18.61
CA SER A 184 12.04 -23.18 19.67
C SER A 184 12.41 -23.75 21.05
N GLU A 185 12.04 -25.00 21.31
CA GLU A 185 12.36 -25.74 22.54
C GLU A 185 13.87 -26.08 22.65
N ASN A 186 14.53 -26.22 21.50
CA ASN A 186 15.93 -26.64 21.41
C ASN A 186 16.88 -25.45 21.32
N ILE A 187 16.37 -24.21 21.18
CA ILE A 187 17.15 -22.99 21.06
C ILE A 187 17.17 -22.24 22.40
N ARG A 188 18.34 -22.10 23.00
CA ARG A 188 18.55 -21.25 24.18
C ARG A 188 19.39 -20.04 23.82
N LYS A 189 18.88 -18.84 24.11
CA LYS A 189 19.63 -17.59 23.96
C LYS A 189 20.58 -17.43 25.14
N GLU A 190 21.86 -17.23 24.87
CA GLU A 190 22.83 -16.90 25.92
C GLU A 190 22.79 -15.38 26.17
N THR A 191 22.24 -14.98 27.32
CA THR A 191 22.34 -13.58 27.78
C THR A 191 23.75 -13.37 28.30
N ASN A 192 24.56 -12.56 27.59
CA ASN A 192 25.87 -12.16 28.08
C ASN A 192 25.70 -11.40 29.39
N ASP A 193 26.03 -12.04 30.52
CA ASP A 193 26.35 -11.30 31.73
C ASP A 193 27.60 -10.47 31.46
N ILE A 194 27.46 -9.16 31.65
CA ILE A 194 28.52 -8.17 31.53
C ILE A 194 29.53 -8.52 32.62
N ASN A 195 30.60 -9.25 32.28
CA ASN A 195 31.92 -9.20 32.91
C ASN A 195 32.89 -10.19 32.23
N GLY A 196 33.72 -9.70 31.30
CA GLY A 196 34.87 -10.45 30.78
C GLY A 196 35.14 -10.23 29.30
N VAL A 197 36.06 -9.32 29.00
CA VAL A 197 36.50 -8.96 27.66
C VAL A 197 37.32 -10.08 27.01
N THR A 198 37.07 -10.39 25.74
CA THR A 198 38.15 -10.57 24.74
C THR A 198 37.66 -10.19 23.35
N LYS A 199 38.45 -9.36 22.66
CA LYS A 199 38.24 -8.93 21.28
C LYS A 199 38.37 -10.12 20.32
N GLN A 200 37.25 -10.74 19.97
CA GLN A 200 37.07 -11.49 18.73
C GLN A 200 35.71 -11.06 18.16
N GLN A 201 35.73 -10.61 16.91
CA GLN A 201 34.64 -10.14 16.05
C GLN A 201 33.24 -10.32 16.67
N ALA A 202 32.65 -9.19 17.10
CA ALA A 202 31.42 -9.10 17.90
C ALA A 202 30.26 -9.89 17.31
N CYS A 203 30.11 -11.15 17.75
CA CYS A 203 28.93 -11.96 17.51
C CYS A 203 27.71 -11.26 18.12
N GLY A 204 26.68 -10.99 17.31
CA GLY A 204 25.49 -10.25 17.75
C GLY A 204 24.80 -10.92 18.94
N ILE A 205 24.35 -12.17 18.78
CA ILE A 205 23.78 -13.01 19.84
C ILE A 205 24.26 -14.46 19.64
N LYS A 206 24.65 -15.11 20.75
CA LYS A 206 24.95 -16.54 20.78
C LYS A 206 23.69 -17.36 21.09
N TYR A 207 23.43 -18.36 20.26
CA TYR A 207 22.35 -19.32 20.47
C TYR A 207 22.93 -20.72 20.63
N LYS A 208 22.42 -21.44 21.62
CA LYS A 208 22.74 -22.84 21.87
C LYS A 208 21.61 -23.69 21.31
N VAL A 209 21.92 -24.54 20.31
CA VAL A 209 20.97 -25.51 19.77
C VAL A 209 21.32 -26.89 20.29
N LEU A 210 20.39 -27.48 21.04
CA LEU A 210 20.51 -28.85 21.54
C LEU A 210 20.28 -29.83 20.37
N ILE A 211 21.20 -30.77 20.20
CA ILE A 211 21.07 -31.84 19.20
C ILE A 211 20.46 -33.06 19.88
N ASP A 212 19.23 -33.41 19.53
CA ASP A 212 18.59 -34.65 19.98
C ASP A 212 19.19 -35.85 19.23
N ASN A 213 19.92 -36.72 19.94
CA ASN A 213 20.30 -38.14 19.69
C ASN A 213 20.78 -38.62 18.29
N ASP A 214 20.69 -37.87 17.19
CA ASP A 214 21.10 -38.30 15.84
C ASP A 214 22.63 -38.41 15.66
N ILE A 215 23.40 -37.99 16.67
CA ILE A 215 24.86 -38.23 16.73
C ILE A 215 25.17 -39.68 17.13
N GLU A 216 24.20 -40.49 17.60
CA GLU A 216 24.46 -41.87 18.01
C GLU A 216 25.05 -42.75 16.90
N GLN A 217 24.77 -42.45 15.62
CA GLN A 217 25.39 -43.13 14.48
C GLN A 217 26.91 -42.88 14.41
N TYR A 218 27.36 -41.68 14.78
CA TYR A 218 28.78 -41.29 14.82
C TYR A 218 29.46 -41.62 16.16
N ARG A 219 28.69 -41.82 17.24
CA ARG A 219 29.19 -42.28 18.54
C ARG A 219 29.88 -43.65 18.49
N LYS A 220 29.57 -44.45 17.47
CA LYS A 220 30.22 -45.76 17.23
C LYS A 220 31.60 -45.64 16.60
N ASP A 221 32.00 -44.45 16.13
CA ASP A 221 33.35 -44.23 15.61
C ASP A 221 34.36 -44.06 16.76
N PRO A 222 35.35 -44.95 16.90
CA PRO A 222 36.36 -44.87 17.95
C PRO A 222 37.22 -43.59 17.89
N SER A 223 37.26 -42.88 16.76
CA SER A 223 37.94 -41.58 16.62
C SER A 223 37.17 -40.43 17.33
N PHE A 224 35.83 -40.46 17.27
CA PHE A 224 34.94 -39.47 17.89
C PHE A 224 34.95 -39.53 19.42
N ASN A 225 34.94 -40.73 20.02
CA ASN A 225 34.98 -40.88 21.47
C ASN A 225 36.35 -40.54 22.08
N ARG A 226 37.45 -40.73 21.32
CA ARG A 226 38.82 -40.51 21.80
C ARG A 226 39.19 -39.02 21.81
N SER A 227 38.64 -38.22 20.90
CA SER A 227 38.74 -36.76 20.89
C SER A 227 37.95 -36.09 22.03
N LEU A 228 36.78 -36.64 22.40
CA LEU A 228 36.01 -36.22 23.59
C LEU A 228 36.82 -36.32 24.89
N SER A 229 37.65 -37.36 25.01
CA SER A 229 38.42 -37.64 26.25
C SER A 229 39.66 -36.75 26.43
N ARG A 230 40.18 -36.15 25.35
CA ARG A 230 41.42 -35.36 25.35
C ARG A 230 41.20 -33.84 25.29
N SER A 231 40.01 -33.38 24.88
CA SER A 231 39.78 -31.94 24.76
C SER A 231 39.62 -31.28 26.14
N ARG A 232 40.62 -30.48 26.53
CA ARG A 232 40.46 -29.43 27.56
C ARG A 232 39.79 -28.16 27.00
N SER A 233 39.56 -28.11 25.70
CA SER A 233 38.86 -27.02 24.99
C SER A 233 37.38 -27.31 24.91
N SER A 234 36.54 -26.31 25.16
CA SER A 234 35.09 -26.38 25.01
C SER A 234 34.62 -26.59 23.57
N ARG A 235 35.47 -26.35 22.56
CA ARG A 235 35.17 -26.45 21.11
C ARG A 235 35.64 -27.78 20.52
N LEU A 236 34.74 -28.55 19.91
CA LEU A 236 35.01 -29.85 19.25
C LEU A 236 35.16 -29.74 17.73
N ALA A 237 34.27 -29.01 17.06
CA ALA A 237 34.23 -28.95 15.59
C ALA A 237 33.63 -27.62 15.12
N VAL A 238 33.96 -27.23 13.88
CA VAL A 238 33.35 -26.09 13.19
C VAL A 238 32.37 -26.63 12.15
N CYS A 239 31.14 -26.14 12.19
CA CYS A 239 30.03 -26.61 11.38
C CYS A 239 29.50 -25.52 10.46
N GLY A 240 29.30 -25.86 9.18
CA GLY A 240 28.51 -25.08 8.24
C GLY A 240 27.10 -25.64 8.17
N ILE A 241 26.11 -24.85 8.59
CA ILE A 241 24.70 -25.23 8.56
C ILE A 241 24.05 -24.73 7.27
N THR A 242 23.37 -25.64 6.59
CA THR A 242 22.50 -25.40 5.43
C THR A 242 21.06 -25.78 5.75
N CYS A 243 20.09 -25.17 5.08
CA CYS A 243 18.66 -25.47 5.24
C CYS A 243 18.16 -26.23 4.00
N SER A 244 17.25 -27.20 4.18
CA SER A 244 16.58 -27.89 3.07
C SER A 244 15.89 -26.92 2.12
N GLU A 245 15.36 -25.82 2.65
CA GLU A 245 14.89 -24.66 1.89
C GLU A 245 15.91 -23.53 1.93
N ALA A 246 16.77 -23.47 0.91
CA ALA A 246 17.90 -22.54 0.78
C ALA A 246 17.54 -21.03 0.87
N ASN A 247 16.25 -20.68 0.83
CA ASN A 247 15.78 -19.29 0.77
C ASN A 247 15.37 -18.69 2.10
N ASN A 248 15.20 -19.50 3.15
CA ASN A 248 14.54 -19.05 4.39
C ASN A 248 15.50 -18.84 5.57
N CYS A 249 16.65 -19.51 5.58
CA CYS A 249 17.69 -19.37 6.61
C CYS A 249 19.06 -19.25 5.97
N ARG A 250 19.57 -18.01 5.90
CA ARG A 250 20.82 -17.69 5.22
C ARG A 250 21.86 -17.16 6.19
N GLY A 251 23.10 -17.59 6.00
CA GLY A 251 24.25 -17.04 6.70
C GLY A 251 24.61 -15.63 6.21
N PRO A 252 25.78 -15.10 6.62
CA PRO A 252 26.26 -13.81 6.15
C PRO A 252 26.35 -13.79 4.62
N ARG A 253 26.02 -12.64 4.04
CA ARG A 253 26.09 -12.45 2.58
C ARG A 253 27.53 -12.48 2.10
N ASN A 254 27.73 -12.97 0.89
CA ASN A 254 29.03 -12.90 0.23
C ASN A 254 29.34 -11.43 -0.12
N SER A 255 30.62 -11.05 -0.08
CA SER A 255 31.11 -9.68 -0.31
C SER A 255 30.66 -9.09 -1.66
N ASP A 256 30.51 -9.94 -2.68
CA ASP A 256 30.35 -9.51 -4.07
C ASP A 256 28.86 -9.37 -4.48
N GLN A 257 27.94 -9.32 -3.52
CA GLN A 257 26.50 -9.30 -3.79
C GLN A 257 25.88 -7.89 -3.85
N THR A 258 26.64 -6.83 -3.57
CA THR A 258 26.18 -5.43 -3.63
C THR A 258 25.52 -5.06 -4.96
N PRO A 259 26.05 -5.46 -6.15
CA PRO A 259 25.41 -5.13 -7.44
C PRO A 259 23.99 -5.72 -7.57
N PHE A 260 23.75 -6.92 -7.03
CA PHE A 260 22.42 -7.54 -7.04
C PHE A 260 21.44 -6.76 -6.17
N ILE A 261 21.88 -6.29 -5.00
CA ILE A 261 21.04 -5.48 -4.10
C ILE A 261 20.68 -4.15 -4.78
N VAL A 262 21.65 -3.49 -5.42
CA VAL A 262 21.41 -2.26 -6.19
C VAL A 262 20.44 -2.52 -7.35
N LEU A 263 20.62 -3.62 -8.09
CA LEU A 263 19.69 -4.02 -9.15
C LEU A 263 18.26 -4.22 -8.63
N TYR A 264 18.09 -4.99 -7.55
CA TYR A 264 16.78 -5.15 -6.89
C TYR A 264 16.20 -3.81 -6.46
N SER A 265 17.04 -2.91 -5.94
CA SER A 265 16.62 -1.59 -5.47
C SER A 265 16.09 -0.73 -6.61
N VAL A 266 16.81 -0.67 -7.73
CA VAL A 266 16.42 0.08 -8.93
C VAL A 266 15.16 -0.51 -9.54
N LEU A 267 15.11 -1.82 -9.77
CA LEU A 267 13.94 -2.48 -10.36
C LEU A 267 12.70 -2.29 -9.49
N PHE A 268 12.83 -2.43 -8.18
CA PHE A 268 11.72 -2.28 -7.24
C PHE A 268 11.18 -0.87 -7.19
N VAL A 269 12.08 0.11 -6.97
CA VAL A 269 11.70 1.50 -6.78
C VAL A 269 11.14 2.07 -8.09
N VAL A 270 11.81 1.83 -9.23
CA VAL A 270 11.34 2.30 -10.54
C VAL A 270 10.06 1.56 -10.95
N GLY A 271 10.06 0.23 -10.89
CA GLY A 271 8.93 -0.61 -11.29
C GLY A 271 7.67 -0.27 -10.53
N THR A 272 7.74 -0.23 -9.19
CA THR A 272 6.57 0.06 -8.35
C THR A 272 6.12 1.51 -8.46
N SER A 273 7.04 2.46 -8.61
CA SER A 273 6.68 3.88 -8.83
C SER A 273 5.95 4.08 -10.16
N LEU A 274 6.47 3.50 -11.25
CA LEU A 274 5.82 3.57 -12.57
C LEU A 274 4.49 2.81 -12.59
N LEU A 275 4.41 1.66 -11.92
CA LEU A 275 3.16 0.91 -11.74
C LEU A 275 2.10 1.76 -11.03
N THR A 276 2.52 2.55 -10.03
CA THR A 276 1.62 3.46 -9.31
C THR A 276 1.25 4.69 -10.16
N ASN A 277 2.16 5.22 -10.98
CA ASN A 277 1.88 6.29 -11.95
C ASN A 277 0.84 5.87 -13.02
N ALA A 278 0.70 4.57 -13.29
CA ALA A 278 -0.32 4.07 -14.19
C ALA A 278 -1.75 4.25 -13.64
N ILE A 279 -1.95 4.33 -12.31
CA ILE A 279 -3.26 4.55 -11.69
C ILE A 279 -3.91 5.86 -12.18
N PRO A 280 -3.29 7.05 -12.02
CA PRO A 280 -3.89 8.30 -12.49
C PRO A 280 -4.01 8.35 -14.02
N LEU A 281 -3.08 7.74 -14.77
CA LEU A 281 -3.17 7.65 -16.23
C LEU A 281 -4.39 6.82 -16.68
N GLY A 282 -4.70 5.71 -16.00
CA GLY A 282 -5.94 4.95 -16.22
C GLY A 282 -7.18 5.78 -15.90
N GLY A 283 -7.12 6.61 -14.84
CA GLY A 283 -8.11 7.64 -14.55
C GLY A 283 -8.30 8.64 -15.69
N ALA A 284 -7.22 9.18 -16.24
CA ALA A 284 -7.25 10.11 -17.36
C ALA A 284 -7.84 9.46 -18.62
N ILE A 285 -7.50 8.19 -18.92
CA ILE A 285 -8.13 7.41 -19.98
C ILE A 285 -9.64 7.31 -19.75
N CYS A 286 -10.06 6.99 -18.52
CA CYS A 286 -11.48 6.90 -18.17
C CYS A 286 -12.21 8.25 -18.36
N PHE A 287 -11.67 9.35 -17.86
CA PHE A 287 -12.28 10.68 -18.00
C PHE A 287 -12.31 11.17 -19.46
N ALA A 288 -11.28 10.88 -20.25
CA ALA A 288 -11.26 11.18 -21.68
C ALA A 288 -12.23 10.30 -22.49
N SER A 289 -12.77 9.26 -21.85
CA SER A 289 -13.59 8.24 -22.45
C SER A 289 -15.09 8.42 -22.13
N ILE A 290 -15.43 8.66 -20.87
CA ILE A 290 -16.82 8.72 -20.40
C ILE A 290 -17.52 10.04 -20.77
N HIS A 291 -18.81 9.97 -21.09
CA HIS A 291 -19.65 11.16 -21.31
C HIS A 291 -20.12 11.81 -20.00
N ARG A 292 -20.25 11.00 -18.96
CA ARG A 292 -20.83 11.34 -17.68
C ARG A 292 -19.78 11.10 -16.60
N VAL A 293 -19.41 12.15 -15.86
CA VAL A 293 -18.34 12.06 -14.84
C VAL A 293 -18.80 11.24 -13.63
N ASP A 294 -20.10 11.25 -13.37
CA ASP A 294 -20.74 10.56 -12.24
C ASP A 294 -20.66 9.02 -12.32
N ILE A 295 -20.50 8.44 -13.51
CA ILE A 295 -20.33 6.99 -13.67
C ILE A 295 -18.90 6.50 -13.41
N TYR A 296 -17.94 7.40 -13.13
CA TYR A 296 -16.54 7.05 -12.88
C TYR A 296 -16.40 6.02 -11.75
N GLY A 297 -17.10 6.23 -10.62
CA GLY A 297 -17.07 5.30 -9.49
C GLY A 297 -17.51 3.89 -9.88
N ALA A 298 -18.56 3.77 -10.71
CA ALA A 298 -19.05 2.49 -11.20
C ALA A 298 -18.06 1.78 -12.15
N GLN A 299 -17.16 2.51 -12.82
CA GLN A 299 -16.06 1.91 -13.57
C GLN A 299 -14.93 1.47 -12.63
N ARG A 300 -14.58 2.32 -11.65
CA ARG A 300 -13.45 2.11 -10.74
C ARG A 300 -13.62 0.88 -9.83
N VAL A 301 -14.86 0.57 -9.41
CA VAL A 301 -15.20 -0.60 -8.58
C VAL A 301 -14.70 -1.91 -9.18
N TRP A 302 -14.70 -2.04 -10.51
CA TRP A 302 -14.19 -3.24 -11.19
C TRP A 302 -12.70 -3.48 -10.95
N GLY A 303 -11.94 -2.42 -10.65
CA GLY A 303 -10.55 -2.54 -10.24
C GLY A 303 -10.42 -3.27 -8.90
N THR A 304 -11.17 -2.86 -7.88
CA THR A 304 -11.16 -3.52 -6.57
C THR A 304 -11.58 -4.99 -6.66
N ILE A 305 -12.60 -5.29 -7.49
CA ILE A 305 -13.03 -6.67 -7.77
C ILE A 305 -11.88 -7.49 -8.37
N GLY A 306 -11.18 -6.94 -9.39
CA GLY A 306 -10.04 -7.59 -10.01
C GLY A 306 -8.89 -7.85 -9.04
N PHE A 307 -8.57 -6.88 -8.19
CA PHE A 307 -7.55 -7.02 -7.14
C PHE A 307 -7.87 -8.17 -6.19
N GLY A 308 -9.07 -8.19 -5.60
CA GLY A 308 -9.46 -9.18 -4.61
C GLY A 308 -9.50 -10.61 -5.16
N ILE A 309 -10.09 -10.80 -6.35
CA ILE A 309 -10.17 -12.12 -7.00
C ILE A 309 -8.76 -12.63 -7.30
N VAL A 310 -7.93 -11.84 -7.98
CA VAL A 310 -6.63 -12.33 -8.44
C VAL A 310 -5.63 -12.48 -7.30
N ALA A 311 -5.66 -11.61 -6.28
CA ALA A 311 -4.84 -11.80 -5.07
C ALA A 311 -5.16 -13.15 -4.40
N TYR A 312 -6.44 -13.47 -4.22
CA TYR A 312 -6.86 -14.73 -3.63
C TYR A 312 -6.51 -15.95 -4.50
N THR A 313 -6.86 -15.93 -5.79
CA THR A 313 -6.60 -17.08 -6.68
C THR A 313 -5.11 -17.32 -6.87
N THR A 314 -4.30 -16.27 -6.96
CA THR A 314 -2.85 -16.42 -7.13
C THR A 314 -2.21 -17.01 -5.88
N SER A 315 -2.66 -16.60 -4.68
CA SER A 315 -2.23 -17.22 -3.42
C SER A 315 -2.64 -18.70 -3.31
N LEU A 316 -3.86 -19.06 -3.72
CA LEU A 316 -4.29 -20.46 -3.75
C LEU A 316 -3.42 -21.30 -4.71
N LEU A 317 -3.13 -20.77 -5.90
CA LEU A 317 -2.26 -21.44 -6.87
C LEU A 317 -0.83 -21.58 -6.34
N PHE A 318 -0.32 -20.58 -5.62
CA PHE A 318 0.99 -20.68 -4.97
C PHE A 318 1.01 -21.81 -3.94
N ASN A 319 -0.03 -21.96 -3.12
CA ASN A 319 -0.09 -23.06 -2.15
C ASN A 319 -0.15 -24.45 -2.79
N TYR A 320 -0.75 -24.55 -3.98
CA TYR A 320 -0.80 -25.80 -4.72
C TYR A 320 0.54 -26.14 -5.40
N PHE A 321 1.14 -25.17 -6.10
CA PHE A 321 2.38 -25.40 -6.87
C PHE A 321 3.67 -25.18 -6.07
N GLN A 322 3.59 -24.56 -4.90
CA GLN A 322 4.71 -24.19 -4.02
C GLN A 322 5.84 -23.46 -4.76
N SER A 323 5.44 -22.57 -5.68
CA SER A 323 6.35 -21.96 -6.64
C SER A 323 6.07 -20.47 -6.87
N ILE A 324 7.10 -19.65 -6.69
CA ILE A 324 7.04 -18.19 -6.90
C ILE A 324 6.70 -17.83 -8.36
N TYR A 325 6.93 -18.73 -9.31
CA TYR A 325 6.62 -18.51 -10.72
C TYR A 325 5.12 -18.34 -10.99
N VAL A 326 4.24 -18.82 -10.09
CA VAL A 326 2.80 -18.57 -10.16
C VAL A 326 2.51 -17.07 -10.17
N TYR A 327 3.13 -16.30 -9.26
CA TYR A 327 2.97 -14.86 -9.20
C TYR A 327 3.47 -14.16 -10.47
N PHE A 328 4.60 -14.62 -11.02
CA PHE A 328 5.15 -14.10 -12.27
C PHE A 328 4.20 -14.32 -13.44
N ILE A 329 3.72 -15.55 -13.61
CA ILE A 329 2.82 -15.92 -14.71
C ILE A 329 1.51 -15.12 -14.60
N MET A 330 0.89 -15.08 -13.42
CA MET A 330 -0.36 -14.36 -13.20
C MET A 330 -0.20 -12.85 -13.44
N PHE A 331 0.90 -12.26 -12.97
CA PHE A 331 1.21 -10.84 -13.22
C PHE A 331 1.42 -10.55 -14.71
N CYS A 332 2.16 -11.39 -15.43
CA CYS A 332 2.38 -11.23 -16.88
C CYS A 332 1.08 -11.37 -17.68
N ILE A 333 0.27 -12.41 -17.42
CA ILE A 333 -1.00 -12.64 -18.12
C ILE A 333 -1.93 -11.43 -17.95
N THR A 334 -2.14 -10.99 -16.71
CA THR A 334 -3.04 -9.87 -16.40
C THR A 334 -2.52 -8.53 -16.94
N SER A 335 -1.21 -8.28 -16.86
CA SER A 335 -0.60 -7.05 -17.39
C SER A 335 -0.67 -6.97 -18.91
N THR A 336 -0.34 -8.06 -19.61
CA THR A 336 -0.43 -8.14 -21.08
C THR A 336 -1.88 -7.97 -21.53
N ALA A 337 -2.83 -8.66 -20.89
CA ALA A 337 -4.25 -8.51 -21.19
C ALA A 337 -4.72 -7.06 -20.98
N CYS A 338 -4.30 -6.40 -19.89
CA CYS A 338 -4.61 -4.99 -19.64
C CYS A 338 -4.11 -4.07 -20.77
N MET A 339 -2.86 -4.23 -21.21
CA MET A 339 -2.30 -3.43 -22.30
C MET A 339 -3.06 -3.63 -23.62
N ILE A 340 -3.43 -4.87 -23.94
CA ILE A 340 -4.22 -5.21 -25.13
C ILE A 340 -5.59 -4.53 -25.06
N ILE A 341 -6.33 -4.69 -23.95
CA ILE A 341 -7.64 -4.06 -23.77
C ILE A 341 -7.54 -2.53 -23.87
N THR A 342 -6.48 -1.94 -23.29
CA THR A 342 -6.25 -0.49 -23.33
C THR A 342 -6.14 0.03 -24.77
N CYS A 343 -5.51 -0.72 -25.69
CA CYS A 343 -5.42 -0.34 -27.10
C CYS A 343 -6.80 -0.15 -27.75
N PHE A 344 -7.78 -1.00 -27.39
CA PHE A 344 -9.13 -1.01 -27.95
C PHE A 344 -10.07 0.05 -27.34
N ILE A 345 -9.69 0.71 -26.24
CA ILE A 345 -10.47 1.81 -25.68
C ILE A 345 -10.52 2.97 -26.69
N ARG A 346 -11.73 3.42 -27.04
CA ARG A 346 -11.91 4.59 -27.91
C ARG A 346 -11.92 5.87 -27.08
N ILE A 347 -10.89 6.70 -27.20
CA ILE A 347 -10.92 8.04 -26.61
C ILE A 347 -11.71 8.95 -27.54
N GLN A 348 -12.67 9.71 -27.00
CA GLN A 348 -13.41 10.67 -27.80
C GLN A 348 -12.56 11.91 -28.03
N PRO A 349 -12.49 12.43 -29.27
CA PRO A 349 -11.85 13.71 -29.50
C PRO A 349 -12.60 14.80 -28.73
N ASP A 350 -11.86 15.55 -27.94
CA ASP A 350 -12.36 16.52 -26.95
C ASP A 350 -13.28 17.58 -27.60
N LYS A 351 -14.60 17.44 -27.41
CA LYS A 351 -15.60 18.43 -27.87
C LYS A 351 -15.55 19.72 -27.05
N LYS A 352 -14.96 19.70 -25.85
CA LYS A 352 -14.98 20.82 -24.89
C LYS A 352 -14.05 21.96 -25.34
N LYS A 353 -12.93 21.63 -26.00
CA LYS A 353 -12.00 22.63 -26.54
C LYS A 353 -12.47 23.25 -27.86
N ARG A 354 -13.27 22.55 -28.67
CA ARG A 354 -13.87 23.16 -29.88
C ARG A 354 -14.87 24.26 -29.49
N ARG A 355 -15.56 24.11 -28.36
CA ARG A 355 -16.42 25.16 -27.80
C ARG A 355 -15.60 26.30 -27.17
N SER A 356 -14.56 26.01 -26.38
CA SER A 356 -13.71 27.09 -25.84
C SER A 356 -12.93 27.86 -26.91
N THR A 357 -12.48 27.21 -27.99
CA THR A 357 -11.79 27.89 -29.10
C THR A 357 -12.78 28.67 -29.97
N VAL A 358 -14.00 28.18 -30.17
CA VAL A 358 -15.06 28.94 -30.87
C VAL A 358 -15.55 30.10 -30.00
N ASP A 359 -15.72 29.90 -28.69
CA ASP A 359 -16.10 30.94 -27.73
C ASP A 359 -14.96 31.96 -27.57
N GLU A 360 -13.69 31.55 -27.54
CA GLU A 360 -12.53 32.46 -27.58
C GLU A 360 -12.45 33.22 -28.90
N ILE A 361 -12.71 32.60 -30.06
CA ILE A 361 -12.77 33.27 -31.36
C ILE A 361 -13.94 34.26 -31.44
N ILE A 362 -15.11 33.91 -30.89
CA ILE A 362 -16.30 34.78 -30.83
C ILE A 362 -16.05 35.95 -29.86
N ILE A 363 -15.45 35.70 -28.70
CA ILE A 363 -15.06 36.74 -27.73
C ILE A 363 -13.98 37.65 -28.32
N GLN A 364 -13.00 37.11 -29.05
CA GLN A 364 -11.95 37.90 -29.69
C GLN A 364 -12.50 38.77 -30.85
N LYS A 365 -13.55 38.29 -31.53
CA LYS A 365 -14.25 39.07 -32.57
C LYS A 365 -15.12 40.18 -31.98
N ASN A 366 -15.69 39.99 -30.78
CA ASN A 366 -16.45 41.01 -30.05
C ASN A 366 -15.56 41.99 -29.27
N ASP A 367 -14.40 41.57 -28.77
CA ASP A 367 -13.44 42.40 -28.04
C ASP A 367 -12.77 43.46 -28.94
N ASN A 368 -12.66 43.20 -30.25
CA ASN A 368 -12.09 44.15 -31.21
C ASN A 368 -13.00 45.33 -31.52
N LEU A 369 -14.27 45.32 -31.10
CA LEU A 369 -15.20 46.44 -31.26
C LEU A 369 -15.18 47.42 -30.08
N ASN A 370 -14.67 47.00 -28.91
CA ASN A 370 -14.73 47.79 -27.67
C ASN A 370 -13.33 47.94 -27.06
N HIS A 371 -12.43 48.62 -27.78
CA HIS A 371 -11.11 48.91 -27.25
C HIS A 371 -11.14 50.14 -26.33
N GLY A 372 -11.04 49.92 -25.02
CA GLY A 372 -10.68 50.98 -24.09
C GLY A 372 -11.27 50.83 -22.69
N ILE A 373 -10.73 49.91 -21.88
CA ILE A 373 -10.50 50.07 -20.42
C ILE A 373 -9.71 48.82 -19.94
N LYS A 374 -8.44 49.05 -19.58
CA LYS A 374 -7.56 48.26 -18.70
C LYS A 374 -7.73 46.72 -18.67
N LYS A 375 -7.07 45.99 -19.58
CA LYS A 375 -6.68 44.58 -19.35
C LYS A 375 -5.49 44.52 -18.37
N LYS A 376 -5.78 44.44 -17.07
CA LYS A 376 -4.79 44.11 -16.03
C LYS A 376 -4.66 42.59 -15.94
N ASN A 377 -3.51 42.05 -16.36
CA ASN A 377 -2.94 40.72 -16.03
C ASN A 377 -3.91 39.62 -15.56
N ARG A 378 -4.54 38.91 -16.50
CA ARG A 378 -5.32 37.68 -16.22
C ARG A 378 -4.54 36.41 -16.56
N SER A 379 -3.33 36.31 -16.02
CA SER A 379 -2.56 35.06 -15.94
C SER A 379 -1.73 35.05 -14.65
N GLN A 380 -2.38 35.31 -13.51
CA GLN A 380 -1.81 34.81 -12.25
C GLN A 380 -1.84 33.28 -12.31
N SER A 381 -0.69 32.65 -12.07
CA SER A 381 -0.56 31.20 -12.01
C SER A 381 -1.71 30.61 -11.18
N LYS A 382 -2.47 29.68 -11.77
CA LYS A 382 -3.57 28.94 -11.13
C LYS A 382 -3.19 28.33 -9.77
N ILE A 383 -1.89 28.06 -9.56
CA ILE A 383 -1.33 27.53 -8.31
C ILE A 383 -1.22 28.61 -7.22
N LEU A 384 -0.97 29.87 -7.59
CA LEU A 384 -0.84 30.99 -6.65
C LEU A 384 -2.16 31.31 -5.94
N ALA A 385 -3.30 30.93 -6.54
CA ALA A 385 -4.64 31.07 -5.95
C ALA A 385 -4.92 30.08 -4.80
N ILE A 386 -4.10 29.04 -4.62
CA ILE A 386 -4.25 28.06 -3.54
C ILE A 386 -3.55 28.54 -2.26
N LEU A 387 -2.48 29.33 -2.38
CA LEU A 387 -1.69 29.83 -1.24
C LEU A 387 -2.53 30.57 -0.17
N PRO A 388 -3.51 31.43 -0.53
CA PRO A 388 -4.36 32.08 0.48
C PRO A 388 -5.26 31.10 1.25
N LEU A 389 -5.63 29.97 0.65
CA LEU A 389 -6.50 28.96 1.28
C LEU A 389 -5.78 28.22 2.41
N LEU A 390 -4.45 28.09 2.33
CA LEU A 390 -3.62 27.46 3.36
C LEU A 390 -3.67 28.19 4.72
N LYS A 391 -4.19 29.41 4.76
CA LYS A 391 -4.37 30.18 5.99
C LYS A 391 -5.66 29.82 6.74
N LYS A 392 -6.60 29.12 6.10
CA LYS A 392 -7.88 28.74 6.72
C LYS A 392 -7.70 27.49 7.59
N VAL A 393 -8.15 27.57 8.84
CA VAL A 393 -8.03 26.47 9.82
C VAL A 393 -8.64 25.16 9.31
N ASP A 394 -9.83 25.21 8.70
CA ASP A 394 -10.48 24.00 8.16
C ASP A 394 -9.69 23.31 7.05
N VAL A 395 -8.91 24.06 6.27
CA VAL A 395 -8.06 23.51 5.20
C VAL A 395 -6.83 22.84 5.80
N ILE A 396 -6.25 23.44 6.84
CA ILE A 396 -5.13 22.86 7.59
C ILE A 396 -5.57 21.54 8.23
N VAL A 397 -6.72 21.53 8.92
CA VAL A 397 -7.30 20.34 9.56
C VAL A 397 -7.60 19.23 8.53
N PHE A 398 -8.09 19.60 7.36
CA PHE A 398 -8.30 18.66 6.26
C PHE A 398 -6.98 18.06 5.75
N PHE A 399 -5.96 18.89 5.51
CA PHE A 399 -4.66 18.41 5.04
C PHE A 399 -3.93 17.57 6.08
N SER A 400 -3.98 17.91 7.37
CA SER A 400 -3.43 17.05 8.40
C SER A 400 -4.12 15.68 8.44
N LEU A 401 -5.43 15.61 8.16
CA LEU A 401 -6.13 14.32 8.07
C LEU A 401 -5.59 13.49 6.90
N THR A 402 -5.33 14.11 5.74
CA THR A 402 -4.75 13.40 4.59
C THR A 402 -3.34 12.87 4.87
N ILE A 403 -2.53 13.61 5.62
CA ILE A 403 -1.19 13.19 6.03
C ILE A 403 -1.28 12.03 7.03
N ILE A 404 -2.14 12.13 8.06
CA ILE A 404 -2.36 11.07 9.06
C ILE A 404 -2.84 9.78 8.39
N TRP A 405 -3.74 9.89 7.41
CA TRP A 405 -4.15 8.76 6.58
C TRP A 405 -2.97 8.14 5.85
N GLY A 406 -2.19 8.95 5.12
CA GLY A 406 -1.01 8.47 4.40
C GLY A 406 -0.03 7.76 5.32
N MET A 407 0.27 8.34 6.48
CA MET A 407 1.17 7.75 7.48
C MET A 407 0.69 6.37 7.91
N SER A 408 -0.60 6.24 8.25
CA SER A 408 -1.21 4.98 8.69
C SER A 408 -1.31 3.96 7.56
N TYR A 409 -1.74 4.38 6.38
CA TYR A 409 -1.90 3.51 5.22
C TYR A 409 -0.57 2.92 4.75
N ALA A 410 0.52 3.69 4.84
CA ALA A 410 1.86 3.24 4.53
C ALA A 410 2.32 2.05 5.38
N VAL A 411 1.89 1.96 6.64
CA VAL A 411 2.30 0.85 7.53
C VAL A 411 1.68 -0.47 7.11
N LEU A 412 0.43 -0.42 6.63
CA LEU A 412 -0.38 -1.59 6.33
C LEU A 412 0.15 -2.45 5.18
N ASN A 413 0.96 -1.91 4.27
CA ASN A 413 1.35 -2.63 3.06
C ASN A 413 2.70 -3.34 3.16
N PRO A 414 3.82 -2.76 3.63
CA PRO A 414 5.05 -3.53 3.80
C PRO A 414 5.07 -4.31 5.11
N TYR A 415 4.74 -3.67 6.24
CA TYR A 415 4.97 -4.27 7.56
C TYR A 415 3.92 -5.31 7.95
N LEU A 416 2.66 -5.16 7.51
CA LEU A 416 1.63 -6.17 7.78
C LEU A 416 1.96 -7.50 7.10
N TYR A 417 2.37 -7.49 5.83
CA TYR A 417 2.72 -8.72 5.12
C TYR A 417 4.00 -9.35 5.67
N LEU A 418 5.00 -8.52 6.02
CA LEU A 418 6.21 -8.99 6.71
C LEU A 418 5.89 -9.64 8.07
N TYR A 419 4.92 -9.07 8.81
CA TYR A 419 4.44 -9.64 10.08
C TYR A 419 3.67 -10.94 9.88
N ILE A 420 2.78 -11.03 8.87
CA ILE A 420 2.06 -12.27 8.56
C ILE A 420 3.03 -13.41 8.23
N ASP A 421 4.08 -13.13 7.47
CA ASP A 421 5.13 -14.09 7.15
C ASP A 421 5.91 -14.59 8.39
N GLU A 422 5.88 -13.85 9.49
CA GLU A 422 6.50 -14.26 10.76
C GLU A 422 5.56 -15.09 11.64
N ILE A 423 4.28 -14.72 11.73
CA ILE A 423 3.31 -15.42 12.58
C ILE A 423 2.72 -16.67 11.90
N ALA A 424 2.68 -16.69 10.57
CA ALA A 424 2.10 -17.75 9.75
C ALA A 424 3.09 -18.22 8.67
N PRO A 425 4.31 -18.65 9.03
CA PRO A 425 5.36 -18.90 8.03
C PRO A 425 4.95 -19.94 6.97
N CYS A 426 4.14 -20.95 7.35
CA CYS A 426 3.75 -22.02 6.43
C CYS A 426 2.58 -21.62 5.51
N ASP A 427 1.72 -20.70 5.97
CA ASP A 427 0.46 -20.32 5.31
C ASP A 427 0.40 -18.83 4.92
N SER A 428 1.53 -18.11 4.98
CA SER A 428 1.56 -16.66 4.88
C SER A 428 0.89 -16.15 3.59
N HIS A 429 1.14 -16.84 2.48
CA HIS A 429 0.54 -16.57 1.18
C HIS A 429 -0.99 -16.75 1.19
N SER A 430 -1.51 -17.80 1.82
CA SER A 430 -2.95 -18.05 2.01
C SER A 430 -3.60 -16.91 2.76
N VAL A 431 -3.02 -16.57 3.92
CA VAL A 431 -3.55 -15.54 4.83
C VAL A 431 -3.59 -14.19 4.11
N ILE A 432 -2.52 -13.83 3.39
CA ILE A 432 -2.45 -12.58 2.61
C ILE A 432 -3.49 -12.53 1.50
N GLY A 433 -3.71 -13.65 0.80
CA GLY A 433 -4.73 -13.75 -0.26
C GLY A 433 -6.14 -13.56 0.30
N ILE A 434 -6.47 -14.23 1.41
CA ILE A 434 -7.77 -14.11 2.10
C ILE A 434 -7.96 -12.67 2.61
N MET A 435 -6.97 -12.12 3.29
CA MET A 435 -6.99 -10.74 3.78
C MET A 435 -7.28 -9.75 2.65
N SER A 436 -6.52 -9.85 1.54
CA SER A 436 -6.70 -9.00 0.36
C SER A 436 -8.11 -9.08 -0.24
N ALA A 437 -8.69 -10.29 -0.28
CA ALA A 437 -10.06 -10.48 -0.76
C ALA A 437 -11.09 -9.85 0.18
N VAL A 438 -10.93 -9.99 1.50
CA VAL A 438 -11.82 -9.38 2.48
C VAL A 438 -11.74 -7.85 2.41
N SER A 439 -10.54 -7.28 2.29
CA SER A 439 -10.36 -5.83 2.08
C SER A 439 -11.09 -5.38 0.82
N ALA A 440 -10.93 -6.09 -0.30
CA ALA A 440 -11.58 -5.76 -1.56
C ALA A 440 -13.11 -5.80 -1.47
N VAL A 441 -13.68 -6.85 -0.86
CA VAL A 441 -15.14 -6.94 -0.66
C VAL A 441 -15.64 -5.77 0.19
N SER A 442 -14.93 -5.45 1.29
CA SER A 442 -15.31 -4.32 2.16
C SER A 442 -15.23 -2.96 1.46
N GLU A 443 -14.24 -2.75 0.58
CA GLU A 443 -14.10 -1.52 -0.21
C GLU A 443 -15.21 -1.41 -1.25
N VAL A 444 -15.56 -2.50 -1.95
CA VAL A 444 -16.68 -2.49 -2.90
C VAL A 444 -17.96 -2.04 -2.19
N ILE A 445 -18.28 -2.63 -1.03
CA ILE A 445 -19.46 -2.24 -0.24
C ILE A 445 -19.36 -0.75 0.15
N ALA A 446 -18.21 -0.30 0.65
CA ALA A 446 -18.01 1.10 1.02
C ALA A 446 -18.25 2.07 -0.13
N LEU A 447 -17.73 1.80 -1.32
CA LEU A 447 -17.88 2.68 -2.49
C LEU A 447 -19.35 2.85 -2.92
N PHE A 448 -20.19 1.82 -2.75
CA PHE A 448 -21.63 1.92 -3.00
C PHE A 448 -22.35 2.81 -1.97
N TYR A 449 -21.96 2.74 -0.70
CA TYR A 449 -22.65 3.45 0.39
C TYR A 449 -22.00 4.78 0.78
N ALA A 450 -20.81 5.12 0.28
CA ALA A 450 -20.01 6.26 0.72
C ALA A 450 -20.76 7.59 0.65
N ALA A 451 -21.40 7.90 -0.48
CA ALA A 451 -22.13 9.16 -0.64
C ALA A 451 -23.31 9.28 0.33
N ARG A 452 -24.02 8.18 0.63
CA ARG A 452 -25.13 8.15 1.60
C ARG A 452 -24.61 8.32 3.02
N PHE A 453 -23.54 7.60 3.36
CA PHE A 453 -22.88 7.67 4.66
C PHE A 453 -22.40 9.09 4.99
N LEU A 454 -21.68 9.73 4.06
CA LEU A 454 -21.15 11.08 4.24
C LEU A 454 -22.24 12.15 4.30
N LYS A 455 -23.36 11.96 3.59
CA LYS A 455 -24.54 12.86 3.71
C LYS A 455 -25.22 12.72 5.07
N LEU A 456 -25.33 11.50 5.59
CA LEU A 456 -26.01 11.23 6.86
C LEU A 456 -25.21 11.74 8.06
N LEU A 457 -23.92 11.42 8.13
CA LEU A 457 -23.07 11.72 9.29
C LEU A 457 -22.32 13.06 9.17
N GLY A 458 -22.22 13.59 7.95
CA GLY A 458 -21.37 14.74 7.65
C GLY A 458 -19.89 14.39 7.61
N THR A 459 -19.09 15.24 6.97
CA THR A 459 -17.65 15.03 6.77
C THR A 459 -16.89 14.94 8.09
N ASN A 460 -17.17 15.83 9.04
CA ASN A 460 -16.36 15.98 10.27
C ASN A 460 -16.49 14.75 11.20
N LEU A 461 -17.72 14.27 11.45
CA LEU A 461 -17.92 13.06 12.26
C LEU A 461 -17.37 11.83 11.56
N SER A 462 -17.53 11.75 10.23
CA SER A 462 -16.95 10.66 9.43
C SER A 462 -15.43 10.59 9.58
N SER A 463 -14.73 11.74 9.61
CA SER A 463 -13.28 11.78 9.86
C SER A 463 -12.88 11.16 11.19
N VAL A 464 -13.64 11.42 12.27
CA VAL A 464 -13.38 10.82 13.60
C VAL A 464 -13.61 9.31 13.57
N ILE A 465 -14.71 8.85 12.96
CA ILE A 465 -15.03 7.42 12.82
C ILE A 465 -13.91 6.68 12.08
N ILE A 466 -13.38 7.29 11.02
CA ILE A 466 -12.29 6.70 10.24
C ILE A 466 -11.00 6.57 11.07
N LEU A 467 -10.64 7.58 11.86
CA LEU A 467 -9.47 7.51 12.74
C LEU A 467 -9.66 6.44 13.84
N LEU A 468 -10.86 6.31 14.39
CA LEU A 468 -11.20 5.22 15.32
C LEU A 468 -11.11 3.86 14.64
N ALA A 469 -11.57 3.73 13.40
CA ALA A 469 -11.47 2.49 12.63
C ALA A 469 -10.00 2.11 12.34
N PHE A 470 -9.12 3.07 12.08
CA PHE A 470 -7.67 2.83 12.04
C PHE A 470 -7.14 2.33 13.39
N SER A 471 -7.53 2.97 14.49
CA SER A 471 -7.09 2.55 15.83
C SER A 471 -7.51 1.12 16.16
N VAL A 472 -8.78 0.77 15.91
CA VAL A 472 -9.32 -0.58 16.09
C VAL A 472 -8.58 -1.57 15.19
N ARG A 473 -8.37 -1.23 13.91
CA ARG A 473 -7.66 -2.09 12.95
C ARG A 473 -6.25 -2.44 13.42
N PHE A 474 -5.46 -1.43 13.79
CA PHE A 474 -4.10 -1.63 14.28
C PHE A 474 -4.06 -2.34 15.63
N GLY A 475 -4.97 -2.00 16.56
CA GLY A 475 -5.10 -2.70 17.83
C GLY A 475 -5.39 -4.19 17.62
N GLY A 476 -6.27 -4.52 16.66
CA GLY A 476 -6.55 -5.91 16.30
C GLY A 476 -5.32 -6.68 15.82
N TYR A 477 -4.45 -6.09 15.00
CA TYR A 477 -3.21 -6.75 14.58
C TYR A 477 -2.22 -6.99 15.74
N TYR A 478 -2.29 -6.18 16.79
CA TYR A 478 -1.49 -6.39 18.00
C TYR A 478 -2.07 -7.51 18.89
N PHE A 479 -3.38 -7.53 19.11
CA PHE A 479 -4.02 -8.47 20.04
C PHE A 479 -4.33 -9.85 19.44
N ILE A 480 -4.66 -9.93 18.15
CA ILE A 480 -5.00 -11.19 17.48
C ILE A 480 -3.71 -11.97 17.20
N ARG A 481 -3.64 -13.19 17.74
CA ARG A 481 -2.48 -14.08 17.57
C ARG A 481 -2.66 -15.08 16.43
N GLU A 482 -3.90 -15.40 16.12
CA GLU A 482 -4.26 -16.38 15.11
C GLU A 482 -4.33 -15.70 13.72
N PRO A 483 -3.48 -16.10 12.76
CA PRO A 483 -3.30 -15.39 11.50
C PRO A 483 -4.58 -15.24 10.66
N TYR A 484 -5.42 -16.27 10.60
CA TYR A 484 -6.65 -16.23 9.80
C TYR A 484 -7.68 -15.23 10.35
N PHE A 485 -7.70 -14.97 11.67
CA PHE A 485 -8.58 -13.97 12.26
C PHE A 485 -8.14 -12.52 11.95
N LEU A 486 -6.92 -12.28 11.46
CA LEU A 486 -6.51 -10.95 10.99
C LEU A 486 -7.35 -10.47 9.81
N ALA A 487 -7.93 -11.39 9.01
CA ALA A 487 -8.86 -11.06 7.94
C ALA A 487 -10.10 -10.32 8.44
N CYS A 488 -10.55 -10.54 9.69
CA CYS A 488 -11.65 -9.78 10.26
C CYS A 488 -11.31 -8.29 10.38
N MET A 489 -10.06 -7.96 10.69
CA MET A 489 -9.62 -6.56 10.79
C MET A 489 -9.55 -5.88 9.42
N GLU A 490 -9.43 -6.64 8.33
CA GLU A 490 -9.49 -6.10 6.97
C GLU A 490 -10.86 -5.52 6.61
N THR A 491 -11.93 -5.93 7.28
CA THR A 491 -13.26 -5.32 7.06
C THR A 491 -13.27 -3.81 7.36
N MET A 492 -12.38 -3.33 8.23
CA MET A 492 -12.21 -1.90 8.52
C MET A 492 -11.65 -1.12 7.32
N HIS A 493 -11.15 -1.80 6.28
CA HIS A 493 -10.80 -1.17 5.01
C HIS A 493 -11.99 -0.45 4.36
N PHE A 494 -13.22 -0.86 4.70
CA PHE A 494 -14.45 -0.12 4.42
C PHE A 494 -14.31 1.37 4.78
N PHE A 495 -13.90 1.68 6.01
CA PHE A 495 -13.73 3.05 6.48
C PHE A 495 -12.39 3.65 6.02
N ASN A 496 -11.32 2.88 6.22
CA ASN A 496 -9.94 3.35 6.11
C ASN A 496 -9.50 3.64 4.67
N PHE A 497 -10.23 3.14 3.67
CA PHE A 497 -9.97 3.42 2.27
C PHE A 497 -11.25 3.75 1.51
N GLY A 498 -12.28 2.91 1.60
CA GLY A 498 -13.51 3.07 0.81
C GLY A 498 -14.26 4.39 1.08
N ILE A 499 -14.66 4.64 2.33
CA ILE A 499 -15.32 5.88 2.72
C ILE A 499 -14.36 7.07 2.66
N LEU A 500 -13.13 6.89 3.16
CA LEU A 500 -12.15 7.96 3.28
C LEU A 500 -11.73 8.55 1.92
N LEU A 501 -11.58 7.71 0.89
CA LEU A 501 -11.27 8.16 -0.46
C LEU A 501 -12.34 9.14 -0.97
N VAL A 502 -13.62 8.79 -0.82
CA VAL A 502 -14.74 9.64 -1.26
C VAL A 502 -14.82 10.91 -0.41
N LEU A 503 -14.56 10.81 0.90
CA LEU A 503 -14.52 11.95 1.82
C LEU A 503 -13.51 13.00 1.35
N ILE A 504 -12.29 12.57 1.02
CA ILE A 504 -11.22 13.47 0.59
C ILE A 504 -11.55 14.13 -0.73
N LEU A 505 -12.07 13.37 -1.70
CA LEU A 505 -12.46 13.92 -3.00
C LEU A 505 -13.57 14.97 -2.87
N GLN A 506 -14.61 14.69 -2.08
CA GLN A 506 -15.71 15.63 -1.84
C GLN A 506 -15.26 16.86 -1.07
N LYS A 507 -14.45 16.69 -0.02
CA LYS A 507 -13.97 17.80 0.80
C LYS A 507 -13.04 18.71 0.01
N ALA A 508 -12.12 18.13 -0.77
CA ALA A 508 -11.26 18.89 -1.68
C ALA A 508 -12.08 19.64 -2.74
N ASP A 509 -13.12 19.03 -3.32
CA ASP A 509 -14.01 19.73 -4.26
C ASP A 509 -14.72 20.92 -3.60
N SER A 510 -15.24 20.74 -2.37
CA SER A 510 -15.96 21.79 -1.64
C SER A 510 -15.09 22.98 -1.22
N ILE A 511 -13.79 22.77 -1.01
CA ILE A 511 -12.84 23.82 -0.60
C ILE A 511 -12.26 24.55 -1.82
N ALA A 512 -12.24 23.88 -2.98
CA ALA A 512 -11.53 24.38 -4.14
C ALA A 512 -12.18 25.64 -4.72
N PRO A 513 -11.37 26.63 -5.16
CA PRO A 513 -11.87 27.75 -5.94
C PRO A 513 -12.48 27.25 -7.26
N PRO A 514 -13.41 28.02 -7.87
CA PRO A 514 -14.00 27.68 -9.15
C PRO A 514 -12.92 27.37 -10.21
N GLY A 515 -12.97 26.16 -10.77
CA GLY A 515 -12.02 25.70 -11.79
C GLY A 515 -10.71 25.10 -11.25
N LEU A 516 -10.57 24.90 -9.93
CA LEU A 516 -9.38 24.31 -9.29
C LEU A 516 -9.65 23.01 -8.49
N SER A 517 -10.86 22.44 -8.56
CA SER A 517 -11.22 21.20 -7.85
C SER A 517 -10.25 20.05 -8.10
N GLY A 518 -9.95 19.77 -9.38
CA GLY A 518 -9.01 18.70 -9.73
C GLY A 518 -7.61 18.92 -9.18
N THR A 519 -7.15 20.18 -9.11
CA THR A 519 -5.86 20.53 -8.51
C THR A 519 -5.86 20.25 -7.02
N LEU A 520 -6.88 20.69 -6.30
CA LEU A 520 -6.94 20.51 -4.85
C LEU A 520 -7.11 19.04 -4.45
N GLN A 521 -7.88 18.27 -5.23
CA GLN A 521 -7.96 16.81 -5.08
C GLN A 521 -6.59 16.17 -5.28
N SER A 522 -5.86 16.55 -6.34
CA SER A 522 -4.52 16.00 -6.62
C SER A 522 -3.50 16.36 -5.54
N VAL A 523 -3.53 17.60 -5.02
CA VAL A 523 -2.69 18.02 -3.88
C VAL A 523 -2.99 17.18 -2.64
N SER A 524 -4.28 16.97 -2.33
CA SER A 524 -4.71 16.17 -1.18
C SER A 524 -4.25 14.71 -1.29
N MET A 525 -4.36 14.12 -2.48
CA MET A 525 -3.87 12.76 -2.75
C MET A 525 -2.35 12.66 -2.72
N GLY A 526 -1.63 13.70 -3.18
CA GLY A 526 -0.18 13.81 -3.08
C GLY A 526 0.32 13.95 -1.64
N LEU A 527 -0.41 14.68 -0.79
CA LEU A 527 -0.15 14.74 0.65
C LEU A 527 -0.35 13.38 1.33
N CYS A 528 -1.35 12.62 0.91
CA CYS A 528 -1.57 11.26 1.43
C CYS A 528 -0.51 10.27 0.92
N PHE A 529 -0.53 9.95 -0.37
CA PHE A 529 0.27 8.85 -0.94
C PHE A 529 1.74 9.21 -1.20
N GLY A 530 2.08 10.49 -1.17
CA GLY A 530 3.47 10.98 -1.19
C GLY A 530 3.97 11.25 0.23
N LEU A 531 3.76 12.48 0.71
CA LEU A 531 4.36 12.97 1.95
C LEU A 531 3.96 12.13 3.18
N GLY A 532 2.67 11.88 3.37
CA GLY A 532 2.13 11.11 4.50
C GLY A 532 2.69 9.69 4.53
N CYS A 533 2.57 8.96 3.41
CA CYS A 533 3.17 7.63 3.28
C CYS A 533 4.68 7.63 3.56
N GLY A 534 5.43 8.59 3.02
CA GLY A 534 6.87 8.71 3.25
C GLY A 534 7.22 8.87 4.73
N ILE A 535 6.54 9.78 5.44
CA ILE A 535 6.73 9.99 6.89
C ILE A 535 6.38 8.72 7.67
N GLY A 536 5.23 8.10 7.36
CA GLY A 536 4.78 6.87 8.02
C GLY A 536 5.78 5.73 7.91
N LEU A 537 6.36 5.53 6.73
CA LEU A 537 7.37 4.49 6.50
C LEU A 537 8.69 4.76 7.23
N ILE A 538 9.15 6.02 7.29
CA ILE A 538 10.36 6.40 8.03
C ILE A 538 10.17 6.16 9.54
N VAL A 539 9.04 6.62 10.11
CA VAL A 539 8.71 6.39 11.52
C VAL A 539 8.61 4.89 11.80
N SER A 540 7.93 4.15 10.93
CA SER A 540 7.78 2.70 11.06
C SER A 540 9.11 1.98 11.01
N LEU A 541 10.06 2.40 10.15
CA LEU A 541 11.38 1.79 10.07
C LEU A 541 12.18 1.95 11.37
N PHE A 542 12.12 3.14 11.98
CA PHE A 542 12.80 3.39 13.25
C PHE A 542 12.23 2.51 14.37
N ILE A 543 10.90 2.41 14.44
CA ILE A 543 10.20 1.54 15.39
C ILE A 543 10.54 0.07 15.13
N TYR A 544 10.44 -0.38 13.88
CA TYR A 544 10.64 -1.78 13.48
C TYR A 544 12.07 -2.27 13.74
N LYS A 545 13.09 -1.39 13.67
CA LYS A 545 14.47 -1.72 14.04
C LYS A 545 14.71 -1.83 15.55
N SER A 546 13.96 -1.07 16.34
CA SER A 546 14.29 -0.81 17.75
C SER A 546 13.41 -1.60 18.73
N LEU A 547 12.21 -1.98 18.29
CA LEU A 547 11.18 -2.61 19.10
C LEU A 547 10.69 -3.91 18.45
N GLU A 548 9.96 -4.73 19.20
CA GLU A 548 9.28 -5.90 18.65
C GLU A 548 8.31 -5.47 17.54
N HIS A 549 8.28 -6.23 16.42
CA HIS A 549 7.50 -5.89 15.22
C HIS A 549 6.00 -5.64 15.52
N ARG A 550 5.43 -6.34 16.51
CA ARG A 550 4.03 -6.14 16.93
C ARG A 550 3.76 -4.78 17.55
N LEU A 551 4.74 -4.21 18.27
CA LEU A 551 4.59 -2.92 18.94
C LEU A 551 4.40 -1.78 17.93
N LEU A 552 4.84 -1.96 16.68
CA LEU A 552 4.54 -1.04 15.60
C LEU A 552 3.02 -0.81 15.46
N PHE A 553 2.24 -1.89 15.43
CA PHE A 553 0.78 -1.78 15.31
C PHE A 553 0.16 -1.14 16.55
N LEU A 554 0.62 -1.48 17.76
CA LEU A 554 0.12 -0.83 18.98
C LEU A 554 0.39 0.68 19.00
N ILE A 555 1.60 1.11 18.63
CA ILE A 555 1.97 2.53 18.57
C ILE A 555 1.07 3.27 17.57
N PHE A 556 0.85 2.71 16.38
CA PHE A 556 -0.05 3.31 15.39
C PHE A 556 -1.53 3.27 15.83
N ALA A 557 -1.94 2.28 16.62
CA ALA A 557 -3.28 2.23 17.21
C ALA A 557 -3.50 3.39 18.19
N ILE A 558 -2.54 3.62 19.08
CA ILE A 558 -2.56 4.72 20.06
C ILE A 558 -2.48 6.07 19.35
N PHE A 559 -1.59 6.21 18.37
CA PHE A 559 -1.47 7.42 17.55
C PHE A 559 -2.81 7.80 16.91
N ASN A 560 -3.47 6.86 16.23
CA ASN A 560 -4.76 7.12 15.59
C ASN A 560 -5.87 7.41 16.61
N LEU A 561 -5.83 6.79 17.80
CA LEU A 561 -6.77 7.09 18.89
C LEU A 561 -6.61 8.53 19.40
N ILE A 562 -5.37 8.97 19.63
CA ILE A 562 -5.07 10.33 20.05
C ILE A 562 -5.52 11.33 18.98
N CYS A 563 -5.23 11.06 17.70
CA CYS A 563 -5.72 11.87 16.60
C CYS A 563 -7.26 11.93 16.57
N ALA A 564 -7.95 10.81 16.77
CA ALA A 564 -9.41 10.77 16.81
C ALA A 564 -9.97 11.65 17.94
N ILE A 565 -9.36 11.62 19.13
CA ILE A 565 -9.75 12.46 20.27
C ILE A 565 -9.54 13.94 19.96
N ILE A 566 -8.37 14.31 19.43
CA ILE A 566 -8.06 15.71 19.06
C ILE A 566 -9.06 16.24 18.02
N TYR A 567 -9.32 15.46 16.96
CA TYR A 567 -10.29 15.83 15.93
C TYR A 567 -11.72 15.88 16.47
N GLY A 568 -12.08 14.97 17.38
CA GLY A 568 -13.36 14.98 18.07
C GLY A 568 -13.56 16.26 18.89
N ILE A 569 -12.56 16.65 19.68
CA ILE A 569 -12.58 17.90 20.46
C ILE A 569 -12.69 19.12 19.55
N TYR A 570 -11.85 19.20 18.50
CA TYR A 570 -11.93 20.28 17.51
C TYR A 570 -13.34 20.39 16.91
N PHE A 571 -13.94 19.27 16.53
CA PHE A 571 -15.28 19.24 15.98
C PHE A 571 -16.33 19.74 16.97
N LEU A 572 -16.27 19.30 18.23
CA LEU A 572 -17.20 19.74 19.27
C LEU A 572 -17.10 21.26 19.52
N ILE A 573 -15.88 21.80 19.55
CA ILE A 573 -15.64 23.24 19.72
C ILE A 573 -16.16 24.02 18.50
N SER A 574 -15.82 23.58 17.29
CA SER A 574 -16.24 24.24 16.04
C SER A 574 -17.77 24.26 15.90
N ARG A 575 -18.44 23.15 16.25
CA ARG A 575 -19.91 23.08 16.28
C ARG A 575 -20.52 24.04 17.29
N LYS A 576 -19.96 24.13 18.50
CA LYS A 576 -20.43 25.06 19.55
C LYS A 576 -20.28 26.53 19.12
N ASN A 577 -19.16 26.88 18.50
CA ASN A 577 -18.92 28.24 18.00
C ASN A 577 -19.87 28.59 16.85
N SER A 578 -20.14 27.65 15.94
CA SER A 578 -21.12 27.86 14.87
C SER A 578 -22.53 28.08 15.42
N ASN A 579 -22.98 27.27 16.37
CA ASN A 579 -24.29 27.47 17.01
C ASN A 579 -24.40 28.82 17.72
N LYS A 580 -23.37 29.24 18.47
CA LYS A 580 -23.33 30.57 19.11
C LYS A 580 -23.38 31.72 18.11
N SER A 581 -22.71 31.60 16.97
CA SER A 581 -22.74 32.62 15.93
C SER A 581 -24.12 32.73 15.27
N ILE A 582 -24.84 31.60 15.13
CA ILE A 582 -26.22 31.59 14.64
C ILE A 582 -27.13 32.25 15.67
N GLU A 583 -27.05 31.87 16.94
CA GLU A 583 -27.84 32.48 18.04
C GLU A 583 -27.62 33.99 18.15
N HIS A 584 -26.37 34.47 18.00
CA HIS A 584 -26.05 35.90 18.02
C HIS A 584 -26.58 36.64 16.79
N ASN A 585 -26.50 36.04 15.59
CA ASN A 585 -27.06 36.65 14.39
C ASN A 585 -28.59 36.69 14.42
N THR A 586 -29.24 35.64 14.95
CA THR A 586 -30.70 35.61 15.12
C THR A 586 -31.15 36.65 16.15
N SER A 587 -30.44 36.81 17.27
CA SER A 587 -30.76 37.84 18.25
C SER A 587 -30.51 39.27 17.74
N ASN A 588 -29.46 39.49 16.94
CA ASN A 588 -29.26 40.79 16.27
C ASN A 588 -30.37 41.11 15.26
N ILE A 589 -30.84 40.13 14.48
CA ILE A 589 -31.95 40.33 13.52
C ILE A 589 -33.25 40.68 14.26
N ILE A 590 -33.52 40.03 15.40
CA ILE A 590 -34.71 40.32 16.22
C ILE A 590 -34.64 41.73 16.81
N VAL A 591 -33.47 42.15 17.31
CA VAL A 591 -33.26 43.51 17.84
C VAL A 591 -33.38 44.56 16.73
N GLU A 592 -32.92 44.27 15.51
CA GLU A 592 -33.05 45.16 14.34
C GLU A 592 -34.50 45.25 13.83
N SER A 593 -35.31 44.19 13.98
CA SER A 593 -36.74 44.24 13.67
C SER A 593 -37.54 45.01 14.72
N ASP A 594 -37.21 44.88 16.01
CA ASP A 594 -37.89 45.59 17.10
C ASP A 594 -37.54 47.09 17.13
N THR A 595 -36.35 47.47 16.64
CA THR A 595 -35.98 48.88 16.46
C THR A 595 -36.64 49.51 15.24
N LYS A 596 -36.90 48.75 14.17
CA LYS A 596 -37.65 49.22 12.99
C LYS A 596 -39.17 49.27 13.20
N SER A 597 -39.72 48.55 14.17
CA SER A 597 -41.15 48.64 14.52
C SER A 597 -41.51 49.83 15.40
N ASN A 598 -40.52 50.61 15.87
CA ASN A 598 -40.72 51.83 16.65
C ASN A 598 -40.59 53.13 15.85
N GLU A 599 -40.41 53.05 14.53
CA GLU A 599 -40.59 54.20 13.62
C GLU A 599 -41.98 54.13 12.98
N GLU A 600 -42.78 55.18 13.19
CA GLU A 600 -44.14 55.32 12.65
C GLU A 600 -44.22 55.09 11.13
N PRO A 601 -45.36 54.57 10.63
CA PRO A 601 -45.51 54.21 9.23
C PRO A 601 -45.84 55.44 8.37
N LEU A 602 -44.93 55.80 7.47
CA LEU A 602 -45.24 56.67 6.32
C LEU A 602 -45.80 55.83 5.17
N LEU A 603 -47.12 55.95 4.99
CA LEU A 603 -47.92 55.50 3.86
C LEU A 603 -47.22 55.71 2.50
N VAL A 604 -46.95 54.63 1.77
CA VAL A 604 -46.99 54.63 0.29
C VAL A 604 -47.62 53.34 -0.22
N SER A 605 -48.69 53.56 -0.98
CA SER A 605 -49.55 52.72 -1.82
C SER A 605 -48.98 51.44 -2.47
N SER A 606 -49.74 50.35 -2.26
CA SER A 606 -50.24 49.38 -3.25
C SER A 606 -49.50 49.17 -4.58
N SER A 607 -49.10 47.92 -4.85
CA SER A 607 -49.60 47.20 -6.04
C SER A 607 -49.49 45.67 -5.86
N GLU A 608 -50.62 45.03 -6.12
CA GLU A 608 -50.90 43.61 -6.30
C GLU A 608 -49.85 42.95 -7.24
N THR A 609 -49.43 41.69 -7.12
CA THR A 609 -50.23 40.50 -7.45
C THR A 609 -49.40 39.20 -7.27
N LYS A 610 -50.03 38.20 -6.61
CA LYS A 610 -50.07 36.74 -6.88
C LYS A 610 -48.79 35.97 -7.32
N SER A 611 -48.39 34.98 -6.51
CA SER A 611 -48.65 33.54 -6.82
C SER A 611 -48.21 32.59 -5.69
N ASP A 612 -49.22 32.01 -5.02
CA ASP A 612 -49.43 30.58 -4.72
C ASP A 612 -48.52 29.58 -5.50
N ASN A 613 -48.13 28.39 -5.05
CA ASN A 613 -48.61 27.55 -3.95
C ASN A 613 -47.63 26.37 -3.69
N GLN A 614 -47.62 25.92 -2.43
CA GLN A 614 -47.69 24.53 -1.90
C GLN A 614 -47.08 23.34 -2.68
N ILE A 615 -46.14 22.59 -2.08
CA ILE A 615 -46.35 21.35 -1.29
C ILE A 615 -47.01 20.22 -2.10
N ASP A 616 -46.30 19.09 -2.28
CA ASP A 616 -46.88 17.78 -2.02
C ASP A 616 -45.83 16.65 -1.91
N LYS A 617 -45.99 15.89 -0.81
CA LYS A 617 -45.71 14.46 -0.53
C LYS A 617 -44.32 13.83 -0.72
#